data_AF-A0A2E0TH57-F1
#
_entry.id   AF-A0A2E0TH57-F1
#
_cell.length_a   1.000
_cell.length_b   1.000
_cell.length_c   1.000
_cell.angle_alpha   90.00
_cell.angle_beta   90.00
_cell.angle_gamma   90.00
#
_symmetry.space_group_name_H-M   'P 1'
#
loop_
_entity.id
_entity.type
_entity.pdbx_description
1 polymer ?
#
loop_
_entity_poly.entity_id
_entity_poly.type
_entity_poly.pdbx_seq_one_letter_code
_entity_poly.pdbx_strand_id
1 'polypeptide(L)'
;MPRLPRPQQPLAPLALVLALAACARESPPPYDPTVYLRVGLDPAQEAAALRARFAEDGFTLRARVEAPGVSAFAMGREGETLVRVITERGVALAVSAPTEGLDRAEVGLLEVEPSDPDGDGRPEVALYAVDVAAARRCVALLRVEAGGALREVTPVEEGLGGEPCVEGLRDVVGDARPEALVVVRFPELARGTAPAVALLFGGEGWARVGPASAAFYRDEERGRRAALEEARQGGDHDAVHRLAVELAALAWVRGADGDAQLAAFDGAFAGLELAPGAQLAREHARAFVARGWRDAVPMREEDAAEGAPAGNPAGPDAVVEGAGAGVLPRSGEAEGR
;
A
#
# COMPACT_ATOMS: atom_id res chain seq x y z
N MET A 1 -22.47 -3.98 -90.07
CA MET A 1 -21.13 -4.10 -89.48
C MET A 1 -21.14 -3.51 -88.07
N PRO A 2 -20.33 -4.04 -87.15
CA PRO A 2 -20.73 -4.42 -85.79
C PRO A 2 -20.53 -3.31 -84.75
N ARG A 3 -21.25 -3.40 -83.63
CA ARG A 3 -20.71 -3.27 -82.26
C ARG A 3 -21.74 -3.85 -81.28
N LEU A 4 -21.40 -4.98 -80.68
CA LEU A 4 -22.15 -5.62 -79.59
C LEU A 4 -22.17 -4.68 -78.36
N PRO A 5 -23.34 -4.40 -77.76
CA PRO A 5 -23.40 -3.84 -76.41
C PRO A 5 -23.20 -4.96 -75.37
N ARG A 6 -22.38 -4.70 -74.36
CA ARG A 6 -22.29 -5.52 -73.14
C ARG A 6 -23.56 -5.32 -72.30
N PRO A 7 -24.33 -6.36 -71.94
CA PRO A 7 -25.23 -6.29 -70.78
C PRO A 7 -24.39 -6.57 -69.52
N GLN A 8 -24.20 -5.57 -68.66
CA GLN A 8 -25.04 -5.32 -67.48
C GLN A 8 -25.16 -6.56 -66.58
N GLN A 9 -24.33 -6.57 -65.54
CA GLN A 9 -24.45 -7.47 -64.39
C GLN A 9 -25.78 -7.25 -63.68
N PRO A 10 -26.52 -8.32 -63.33
CA PRO A 10 -27.51 -8.26 -62.28
C PRO A 10 -26.90 -8.64 -60.92
N LEU A 11 -27.37 -7.91 -59.91
CA LEU A 11 -27.07 -7.99 -58.48
C LEU A 11 -27.57 -9.29 -57.82
N ALA A 12 -26.73 -9.82 -56.90
CA ALA A 12 -27.03 -10.37 -55.55
C ALA A 12 -28.06 -11.54 -55.41
N PRO A 13 -27.98 -12.40 -54.36
CA PRO A 13 -27.33 -12.20 -53.07
C PRO A 13 -26.42 -13.36 -52.63
N LEU A 14 -25.14 -13.08 -52.36
CA LEU A 14 -24.35 -14.01 -51.54
C LEU A 14 -24.55 -13.62 -50.08
N ALA A 15 -25.04 -14.59 -49.33
CA ALA A 15 -25.36 -14.50 -47.92
C ALA A 15 -24.24 -13.82 -47.12
N LEU A 16 -24.62 -12.75 -46.45
CA LEU A 16 -23.90 -12.10 -45.37
C LEU A 16 -23.81 -13.10 -44.19
N VAL A 17 -22.87 -14.04 -44.24
CA VAL A 17 -22.37 -14.70 -43.05
C VAL A 17 -21.40 -13.71 -42.41
N LEU A 18 -21.97 -12.79 -41.63
CA LEU A 18 -21.27 -12.10 -40.55
C LEU A 18 -20.77 -13.20 -39.60
N ALA A 19 -19.59 -13.75 -39.90
CA ALA A 19 -18.78 -14.38 -38.89
C ALA A 19 -18.44 -13.28 -37.89
N LEU A 20 -19.19 -13.26 -36.80
CA LEU A 20 -18.83 -12.62 -35.55
C LEU A 20 -17.47 -13.21 -35.15
N ALA A 21 -16.39 -12.64 -35.69
CA ALA A 21 -15.11 -12.60 -35.01
C ALA A 21 -15.30 -11.67 -33.80
N ALA A 22 -16.08 -12.16 -32.84
CA ALA A 22 -15.96 -11.72 -31.47
C ALA A 22 -14.53 -12.10 -31.09
N CYS A 23 -13.67 -11.10 -31.03
CA CYS A 23 -12.44 -11.13 -30.26
C CYS A 23 -12.82 -11.31 -28.79
N ALA A 24 -13.39 -12.46 -28.43
CA ALA A 24 -13.20 -13.00 -27.11
C ALA A 24 -11.71 -13.35 -27.08
N ARG A 25 -10.90 -12.43 -26.56
CA ARG A 25 -9.63 -12.83 -25.96
C ARG A 25 -10.03 -13.83 -24.89
N GLU A 26 -9.97 -15.13 -25.22
CA GLU A 26 -9.89 -16.15 -24.20
C GLU A 26 -8.71 -15.72 -23.33
N SER A 27 -9.00 -15.26 -22.11
CA SER A 27 -7.96 -15.15 -21.10
C SER A 27 -7.25 -16.50 -21.12
N PRO A 28 -5.91 -16.54 -21.31
CA PRO A 28 -5.21 -17.81 -21.33
C PRO A 28 -5.65 -18.57 -20.08
N PRO A 29 -6.04 -19.86 -20.22
CA PRO A 29 -6.45 -20.63 -19.07
C PRO A 29 -5.37 -20.47 -18.00
N PRO A 30 -5.73 -20.34 -16.71
CA PRO A 30 -4.73 -20.29 -15.65
C PRO A 30 -3.73 -21.42 -15.91
N TYR A 31 -2.44 -21.10 -15.85
CA TYR A 31 -1.30 -21.97 -16.19
C TYR A 31 -1.14 -23.11 -15.16
N ASP A 32 -2.23 -23.79 -14.85
CA ASP A 32 -2.31 -24.84 -13.86
C ASP A 32 -3.47 -25.81 -14.21
N PRO A 33 -3.24 -26.80 -15.10
CA PRO A 33 -4.19 -27.88 -15.29
C PRO A 33 -4.30 -28.66 -13.98
N THR A 34 -5.52 -28.91 -13.50
CA THR A 34 -5.90 -29.51 -12.20
C THR A 34 -5.42 -30.97 -11.94
N VAL A 35 -4.31 -31.40 -12.55
CA VAL A 35 -3.76 -32.77 -12.53
C VAL A 35 -2.64 -32.95 -11.47
N TYR A 36 -2.33 -31.94 -10.65
CA TYR A 36 -1.11 -31.92 -9.80
C TYR A 36 -1.28 -32.29 -8.32
N LEU A 37 -2.42 -32.82 -7.88
CA LEU A 37 -2.49 -33.42 -6.53
C LEU A 37 -1.75 -34.77 -6.52
N ARG A 38 -0.43 -34.70 -6.39
CA ARG A 38 0.47 -35.83 -6.18
C ARG A 38 1.03 -35.70 -4.76
N VAL A 39 0.69 -36.65 -3.90
CA VAL A 39 1.13 -36.69 -2.51
C VAL A 39 2.42 -37.50 -2.39
N GLY A 40 3.37 -37.04 -1.57
CA GLY A 40 4.62 -37.76 -1.29
C GLY A 40 5.72 -37.56 -2.33
N LEU A 41 5.68 -36.45 -3.06
CA LEU A 41 6.75 -36.06 -3.98
C LEU A 41 7.92 -35.41 -3.22
N ASP A 42 9.14 -35.62 -3.74
CA ASP A 42 10.30 -34.82 -3.36
C ASP A 42 10.14 -33.39 -3.93
N PRO A 43 10.01 -32.36 -3.08
CA PRO A 43 9.77 -30.99 -3.53
C PRO A 43 10.84 -30.49 -4.50
N ALA A 44 12.10 -30.88 -4.30
CA ALA A 44 13.22 -30.43 -5.13
C ALA A 44 13.15 -31.03 -6.54
N GLN A 45 12.75 -32.30 -6.67
CA GLN A 45 12.60 -32.97 -7.96
C GLN A 45 11.42 -32.39 -8.74
N GLU A 46 10.28 -32.19 -8.08
CA GLU A 46 9.10 -31.59 -8.72
C GLU A 46 9.39 -30.14 -9.15
N ALA A 47 10.06 -29.35 -8.30
CA ALA A 47 10.49 -28.00 -8.65
C ALA A 47 11.47 -27.99 -9.84
N ALA A 48 12.40 -28.94 -9.91
CA ALA A 48 13.30 -29.09 -11.06
C ALA A 48 12.54 -29.43 -12.35
N ALA A 49 11.57 -30.34 -12.30
CA ALA A 49 10.75 -30.72 -13.45
C ALA A 49 9.89 -29.54 -13.96
N LEU A 50 9.24 -28.81 -13.06
CA LEU A 50 8.44 -27.63 -13.42
C LEU A 50 9.31 -26.52 -14.01
N ARG A 51 10.48 -26.23 -13.43
CA ARG A 51 11.41 -25.24 -14.00
C ARG A 51 11.88 -25.61 -15.40
N ALA A 52 12.19 -26.89 -15.65
CA ALA A 52 12.60 -27.36 -16.97
C ALA A 52 11.48 -27.10 -18.00
N ARG A 53 10.23 -27.41 -17.64
CA ARG A 53 9.07 -27.14 -18.51
C ARG A 53 8.88 -25.64 -18.77
N PHE A 54 8.96 -24.80 -17.74
CA PHE A 54 8.86 -23.35 -17.94
C PHE A 54 10.02 -22.79 -18.77
N ALA A 55 11.21 -23.36 -18.66
CA ALA A 55 12.35 -22.99 -19.50
C ALA A 55 12.12 -23.34 -20.98
N GLU A 56 11.45 -24.46 -21.29
CA GLU A 56 11.00 -24.80 -22.65
C GLU A 56 10.01 -23.75 -23.20
N ASP A 57 9.20 -23.14 -22.32
CA ASP A 57 8.27 -22.05 -22.63
C ASP A 57 8.91 -20.65 -22.64
N GLY A 58 10.24 -20.57 -22.56
CA GLY A 58 11.02 -19.32 -22.64
C GLY A 58 11.15 -18.54 -21.33
N PHE A 59 10.75 -19.11 -20.19
CA PHE A 59 10.99 -18.48 -18.89
C PHE A 59 12.44 -18.67 -18.42
N THR A 60 12.96 -17.67 -17.71
CA THR A 60 14.28 -17.69 -17.09
C THR A 60 14.17 -17.70 -15.57
N LEU A 61 14.98 -18.51 -14.90
CA LEU A 61 15.05 -18.55 -13.44
C LEU A 61 15.59 -17.23 -12.89
N ARG A 62 14.85 -16.59 -11.98
CA ARG A 62 15.24 -15.33 -11.33
C ARG A 62 15.73 -15.54 -9.90
N ALA A 63 15.05 -16.40 -9.15
CA ALA A 63 15.38 -16.71 -7.76
C ALA A 63 14.93 -18.12 -7.38
N ARG A 64 15.55 -18.69 -6.35
CA ARG A 64 15.15 -19.97 -5.77
C ARG A 64 15.34 -19.96 -4.25
N VAL A 65 14.49 -20.70 -3.56
CA VAL A 65 14.60 -20.96 -2.12
C VAL A 65 14.50 -22.46 -1.92
N GLU A 66 15.44 -23.03 -1.19
CA GLU A 66 15.47 -24.45 -0.84
C GLU A 66 15.57 -24.54 0.68
N ALA A 67 14.60 -25.20 1.32
CA ALA A 67 14.59 -25.40 2.76
C ALA A 67 13.95 -26.77 3.10
N PRO A 68 14.07 -27.27 4.34
CA PRO A 68 13.49 -28.56 4.70
C PRO A 68 11.99 -28.63 4.37
N GLY A 69 11.61 -29.58 3.50
CA GLY A 69 10.21 -29.81 3.13
C GLY A 69 9.61 -28.84 2.11
N VAL A 70 10.39 -27.88 1.58
CA VAL A 70 9.92 -26.90 0.60
C VAL A 70 10.98 -26.54 -0.43
N SER A 71 10.54 -26.40 -1.68
CA SER A 71 11.31 -25.80 -2.77
C SER A 71 10.46 -24.73 -3.43
N ALA A 72 10.99 -23.53 -3.57
CA ALA A 72 10.31 -22.43 -4.23
C ALA A 72 11.19 -21.82 -5.32
N PHE A 73 10.56 -21.34 -6.39
CA PHE A 73 11.28 -20.63 -7.44
C PHE A 73 10.45 -19.49 -8.03
N ALA A 74 11.16 -18.45 -8.48
CA ALA A 74 10.61 -17.37 -9.29
C ALA A 74 11.22 -17.43 -10.70
N MET A 75 10.39 -17.29 -11.72
CA MET A 75 10.85 -17.19 -13.10
C MET A 75 10.21 -15.99 -13.81
N GLY A 76 10.81 -15.54 -14.90
CA GLY A 76 10.18 -14.54 -15.75
C GLY A 76 10.58 -14.64 -17.20
N ARG A 77 9.73 -14.07 -18.05
CA ARG A 77 9.97 -13.76 -19.46
C ARG A 77 9.45 -12.35 -19.73
N GLU A 78 9.54 -11.87 -20.98
CA GLU A 78 9.12 -10.52 -21.31
C GLU A 78 7.69 -10.23 -20.85
N GLY A 79 7.54 -9.25 -19.96
CA GLY A 79 6.23 -8.82 -19.41
C GLY A 79 5.54 -9.81 -18.46
N GLU A 80 6.14 -10.96 -18.17
CA GLU A 80 5.52 -12.01 -17.35
C GLU A 80 6.46 -12.53 -16.26
N THR A 81 5.92 -12.74 -15.07
CA THR A 81 6.63 -13.37 -13.95
C THR A 81 5.76 -14.40 -13.26
N LEU A 82 6.40 -15.37 -12.62
CA LEU A 82 5.71 -16.40 -11.86
C LEU A 82 6.51 -16.80 -10.63
N VAL A 83 5.77 -17.29 -9.63
CA VAL A 83 6.31 -17.94 -8.44
C VAL A 83 5.61 -19.28 -8.25
N ARG A 84 6.37 -20.30 -7.91
CA ARG A 84 5.85 -21.60 -7.47
C ARG A 84 6.46 -21.94 -6.11
N VAL A 85 5.62 -22.42 -5.19
CA VAL A 85 6.04 -23.00 -3.91
C VAL A 85 5.58 -24.44 -3.89
N ILE A 86 6.54 -25.35 -3.75
CA ILE A 86 6.34 -26.79 -3.83
C ILE A 86 6.68 -27.39 -2.47
N THR A 87 5.79 -28.23 -1.95
CA THR A 87 5.98 -28.98 -0.71
C THR A 87 5.72 -30.46 -0.96
N GLU A 88 5.75 -31.29 0.09
CA GLU A 88 5.39 -32.72 -0.01
C GLU A 88 3.94 -32.98 -0.50
N ARG A 89 3.09 -31.94 -0.53
CA ARG A 89 1.73 -31.98 -1.07
C ARG A 89 1.65 -31.68 -2.58
N GLY A 90 2.79 -31.41 -3.22
CA GLY A 90 2.87 -30.90 -4.58
C GLY A 90 2.97 -29.38 -4.63
N VAL A 91 2.41 -28.75 -5.67
CA VAL A 91 2.41 -27.28 -5.81
C VAL A 91 1.43 -26.68 -4.79
N ALA A 92 1.97 -26.14 -3.70
CA ALA A 92 1.18 -25.54 -2.63
C ALA A 92 0.79 -24.08 -2.94
N LEU A 93 1.55 -23.40 -3.80
CA LEU A 93 1.22 -22.07 -4.31
C LEU A 93 1.68 -21.91 -5.77
N ALA A 94 0.79 -21.34 -6.58
CA ALA A 94 1.08 -20.89 -7.93
C ALA A 94 0.59 -19.45 -8.15
N VAL A 95 1.51 -18.51 -8.28
CA VAL A 95 1.20 -17.10 -8.58
C VAL A 95 1.88 -16.72 -9.89
N SER A 96 1.19 -15.94 -10.70
CA SER A 96 1.74 -15.33 -11.92
C SER A 96 1.37 -13.85 -11.96
N ALA A 97 2.15 -13.07 -12.70
CA ALA A 97 1.86 -11.67 -12.99
C ALA A 97 2.23 -11.34 -14.45
N PRO A 98 1.49 -10.43 -15.12
CA PRO A 98 0.33 -9.71 -14.59
C PRO A 98 -0.87 -10.63 -14.38
N THR A 99 -1.69 -10.35 -13.36
CA THR A 99 -3.00 -11.00 -13.17
C THR A 99 -4.09 -9.96 -13.33
N GLU A 100 -5.03 -10.23 -14.23
CA GLU A 100 -6.18 -9.36 -14.47
C GLU A 100 -7.00 -9.22 -13.18
N GLY A 101 -7.27 -7.96 -12.76
CA GLY A 101 -8.08 -7.64 -11.59
C GLY A 101 -7.35 -7.61 -10.23
N LEU A 102 -6.03 -7.83 -10.18
CA LEU A 102 -5.26 -7.75 -8.92
C LEU A 102 -4.19 -6.64 -8.92
N ASP A 103 -4.08 -5.82 -9.96
CA ASP A 103 -3.11 -4.71 -10.12
C ASP A 103 -1.63 -5.05 -9.81
N ARG A 104 -1.28 -6.34 -9.85
CA ARG A 104 0.11 -6.83 -9.65
C ARG A 104 0.80 -6.89 -11.00
N ALA A 105 1.82 -6.06 -11.20
CA ALA A 105 2.60 -6.06 -12.44
C ALA A 105 3.70 -7.13 -12.43
N GLU A 106 4.25 -7.44 -11.26
CA GLU A 106 5.34 -8.41 -11.10
C GLU A 106 5.17 -9.19 -9.79
N VAL A 107 5.59 -10.46 -9.79
CA VAL A 107 5.79 -11.28 -8.59
C VAL A 107 7.17 -11.94 -8.58
N GLY A 108 7.71 -12.19 -7.39
CA GLY A 108 8.97 -12.89 -7.24
C GLY A 108 9.21 -13.41 -5.82
N LEU A 109 10.42 -13.91 -5.58
CA LEU A 109 10.88 -14.41 -4.28
C LEU A 109 11.92 -13.47 -3.69
N LEU A 110 11.88 -13.29 -2.38
CA LEU A 110 13.00 -12.77 -1.62
C LEU A 110 13.75 -13.94 -1.00
N GLU A 111 15.07 -13.95 -1.18
CA GLU A 111 15.95 -14.84 -0.44
C GLU A 111 16.07 -14.32 1.00
N VAL A 112 15.75 -15.18 1.96
CA VAL A 112 15.74 -14.87 3.38
C VAL A 112 16.59 -15.92 4.08
N GLU A 113 17.60 -15.45 4.81
CA GLU A 113 18.47 -16.31 5.61
C GLU A 113 18.45 -15.82 7.06
N PRO A 114 18.25 -16.72 8.04
CA PRO A 114 17.90 -18.13 7.86
C PRO A 114 16.51 -18.33 7.25
N SER A 115 16.25 -19.53 6.69
CA SER A 115 14.93 -19.90 6.16
C SER A 115 13.80 -19.93 7.19
N ASP A 116 14.13 -19.98 8.49
CA ASP A 116 13.22 -19.84 9.63
C ASP A 116 13.60 -18.54 10.37
N PRO A 117 13.25 -17.36 9.83
CA PRO A 117 13.55 -16.07 10.46
C PRO A 117 12.95 -15.91 11.85
N ASP A 118 11.75 -16.42 12.10
CA ASP A 118 11.01 -16.17 13.34
C ASP A 118 11.41 -17.14 14.48
N GLY A 119 12.09 -18.24 14.15
CA GLY A 119 12.72 -19.17 15.08
C GLY A 119 11.79 -20.24 15.64
N ASP A 120 10.62 -20.47 15.03
CA ASP A 120 9.65 -21.47 15.48
C ASP A 120 9.98 -22.91 15.00
N GLY A 121 11.07 -23.07 14.24
CA GLY A 121 11.54 -24.33 13.69
C GLY A 121 10.91 -24.71 12.36
N ARG A 122 10.13 -23.83 11.73
CA ARG A 122 9.51 -24.05 10.42
C ARG A 122 10.02 -23.04 9.41
N PRO A 123 10.26 -23.44 8.16
CA PRO A 123 10.73 -22.50 7.17
C PRO A 123 9.60 -21.56 6.70
N GLU A 124 9.96 -20.31 6.47
CA GLU A 124 9.17 -19.32 5.76
C GLU A 124 9.68 -19.11 4.33
N VAL A 125 8.74 -18.85 3.43
CA VAL A 125 9.01 -18.38 2.06
C VAL A 125 8.50 -16.95 1.96
N ALA A 126 9.38 -16.02 1.56
CA ALA A 126 9.01 -14.64 1.32
C ALA A 126 8.76 -14.39 -0.17
N LEU A 127 7.53 -13.98 -0.50
CA LEU A 127 7.12 -13.64 -1.85
C LEU A 127 6.90 -12.15 -1.93
N TYR A 128 7.30 -11.52 -3.03
CA TYR A 128 6.97 -10.13 -3.27
C TYR A 128 6.03 -9.96 -4.45
N ALA A 129 5.22 -8.90 -4.40
CA ALA A 129 4.46 -8.39 -5.53
C ALA A 129 4.75 -6.88 -5.69
N VAL A 130 4.81 -6.43 -6.94
CA VAL A 130 4.95 -4.99 -7.28
C VAL A 130 3.58 -4.40 -7.58
N ASP A 131 3.22 -3.41 -6.77
CA ASP A 131 2.06 -2.54 -6.94
C ASP A 131 2.55 -1.26 -7.64
N VAL A 132 2.21 -1.14 -8.92
CA VAL A 132 2.64 -0.01 -9.75
C VAL A 132 1.88 1.26 -9.38
N ALA A 133 0.60 1.14 -8.97
CA ALA A 133 -0.23 2.28 -8.62
C ALA A 133 0.31 2.99 -7.37
N ALA A 134 0.72 2.22 -6.37
CA ALA A 134 1.34 2.76 -5.16
C ALA A 134 2.88 2.85 -5.22
N ALA A 135 3.48 2.53 -6.38
CA ALA A 135 4.93 2.50 -6.60
C ALA A 135 5.71 1.77 -5.48
N ARG A 136 5.17 0.63 -5.02
CA ARG A 136 5.72 -0.13 -3.88
C ARG A 136 5.83 -1.61 -4.18
N ARG A 137 6.64 -2.28 -3.37
CA ARG A 137 6.79 -3.73 -3.38
C ARG A 137 6.34 -4.28 -2.02
N CYS A 138 5.30 -5.11 -2.02
CA CYS A 138 4.79 -5.73 -0.81
C CYS A 138 5.20 -7.19 -0.73
N VAL A 139 5.60 -7.61 0.47
CA VAL A 139 6.07 -8.94 0.78
C VAL A 139 5.00 -9.68 1.58
N ALA A 140 4.70 -10.90 1.16
CA ALA A 140 3.95 -11.87 1.94
C ALA A 140 4.92 -12.92 2.50
N LEU A 141 4.72 -13.30 3.76
CA LEU A 141 5.48 -14.33 4.44
C LEU A 141 4.62 -15.57 4.59
N LEU A 142 5.06 -16.69 4.00
CA LEU A 142 4.33 -17.95 4.04
C LEU A 142 5.11 -18.99 4.84
N ARG A 143 4.56 -19.43 5.96
CA ARG A 143 5.09 -20.53 6.75
C ARG A 143 4.72 -21.86 6.13
N VAL A 144 5.69 -22.76 6.08
CA VAL A 144 5.47 -24.16 5.71
C VAL A 144 5.11 -24.95 6.97
N GLU A 145 3.86 -25.37 7.04
CA GLU A 145 3.35 -26.17 8.14
C GLU A 145 3.79 -27.64 8.04
N ALA A 146 3.74 -28.35 9.17
CA ALA A 146 3.89 -29.80 9.20
C ALA A 146 2.82 -30.43 8.29
N GLY A 147 3.23 -31.34 7.40
CA GLY A 147 2.36 -31.86 6.36
C GLY A 147 2.40 -31.06 5.05
N GLY A 148 3.23 -30.01 4.94
CA GLY A 148 3.46 -29.25 3.72
C GLY A 148 2.36 -28.28 3.34
N ALA A 149 1.48 -27.88 4.26
CA ALA A 149 0.53 -26.79 4.00
C ALA A 149 1.23 -25.43 4.10
N LEU A 150 0.69 -24.40 3.45
CA LEU A 150 1.15 -23.02 3.63
C LEU A 150 0.18 -22.24 4.50
N ARG A 151 0.72 -21.46 5.44
CA ARG A 151 -0.04 -20.48 6.22
C ARG A 151 0.60 -19.12 6.05
N GLU A 152 -0.19 -18.11 5.73
CA GLU A 152 0.29 -16.74 5.73
C GLU A 152 0.56 -16.28 7.18
N VAL A 153 1.77 -15.77 7.40
CA VAL A 153 2.26 -15.24 8.67
C VAL A 153 2.76 -13.81 8.54
N THR A 154 2.41 -13.14 7.43
CA THR A 154 2.72 -11.73 7.20
C THR A 154 2.24 -10.90 8.39
N PRO A 155 3.13 -10.18 9.12
CA PRO A 155 2.70 -9.35 10.22
C PRO A 155 1.81 -8.23 9.69
N VAL A 156 0.66 -8.06 10.34
CA VAL A 156 -0.28 -6.97 10.10
C VAL A 156 -0.43 -6.18 11.38
N GLU A 157 -0.27 -4.86 11.29
CA GLU A 157 -0.65 -3.98 12.40
C GLU A 157 -2.11 -3.58 12.21
N GLU A 158 -3.00 -4.31 12.88
CA GLU A 158 -4.41 -3.96 12.91
C GLU A 158 -4.62 -2.63 13.63
N GLY A 159 -5.43 -1.76 13.02
CA GLY A 159 -5.89 -0.53 13.66
C GLY A 159 -4.92 0.65 13.56
N LEU A 160 -3.87 0.59 12.73
CA LEU A 160 -3.24 1.83 12.24
C LEU A 160 -4.01 2.35 11.03
N GLY A 161 -4.40 3.62 11.05
CA GLY A 161 -5.22 4.25 10.01
C GLY A 161 -4.56 4.42 8.63
N GLY A 162 -3.41 3.80 8.40
CA GLY A 162 -2.68 3.86 7.13
C GLY A 162 -2.73 2.54 6.35
N GLU A 163 -1.97 2.49 5.26
CA GLU A 163 -1.81 1.29 4.43
C GLU A 163 -0.52 0.54 4.81
N PRO A 164 -0.60 -0.56 5.58
CA PRO A 164 0.57 -1.36 5.94
C PRO A 164 1.01 -2.26 4.80
N CYS A 165 2.32 -2.39 4.62
CA CYS A 165 2.93 -3.29 3.66
C CYS A 165 4.33 -3.68 4.16
N VAL A 166 4.65 -4.98 4.20
CA VAL A 166 6.03 -5.42 4.44
C VAL A 166 6.86 -5.08 3.20
N GLU A 167 7.85 -4.20 3.31
CA GLU A 167 8.66 -3.76 2.16
C GLU A 167 10.06 -4.37 2.12
N GLY A 168 10.47 -4.97 3.23
CA GLY A 168 11.76 -5.60 3.36
C GLY A 168 11.88 -6.51 4.56
N LEU A 169 12.89 -7.36 4.49
CA LEU A 169 13.36 -8.24 5.55
C LEU A 169 14.83 -7.91 5.76
N ARG A 170 15.20 -7.49 6.97
CA ARG A 170 16.58 -7.07 7.29
C ARG A 170 16.89 -7.37 8.74
N ASP A 171 18.09 -7.87 9.02
CA ASP A 171 18.61 -7.94 10.38
C ASP A 171 18.95 -6.52 10.86
N VAL A 172 18.00 -5.91 11.55
CA VAL A 172 18.10 -4.55 12.08
C VAL A 172 18.61 -4.58 13.52
N VAL A 173 18.26 -5.61 14.29
CA VAL A 173 18.64 -5.72 15.70
C VAL A 173 20.01 -6.38 15.93
N GLY A 174 20.58 -7.01 14.91
CA GLY A 174 21.91 -7.61 14.93
C GLY A 174 21.96 -9.01 15.55
N ASP A 175 20.87 -9.77 15.51
CA ASP A 175 20.78 -11.13 16.08
C ASP A 175 20.90 -12.25 15.03
N ALA A 176 21.29 -11.88 13.80
CA ALA A 176 21.39 -12.76 12.64
C ALA A 176 20.04 -13.33 12.16
N ARG A 177 18.92 -12.75 12.58
CA ARG A 177 17.58 -13.02 12.05
C ARG A 177 17.01 -11.73 11.46
N PRO A 178 16.33 -11.79 10.31
CA PRO A 178 15.77 -10.59 9.72
C PRO A 178 14.44 -10.21 10.36
N GLU A 179 14.29 -8.93 10.70
CA GLU A 179 13.01 -8.31 10.98
C GLU A 179 12.24 -8.00 9.69
N ALA A 180 10.92 -8.15 9.74
CA ALA A 180 10.02 -7.59 8.76
C ALA A 180 9.84 -6.09 9.00
N LEU A 181 10.10 -5.31 7.96
CA LEU A 181 9.87 -3.86 7.94
C LEU A 181 8.49 -3.60 7.35
N VAL A 182 7.48 -3.46 8.21
CA VAL A 182 6.12 -3.05 7.82
C VAL A 182 6.11 -1.54 7.70
N VAL A 183 6.04 -1.02 6.47
CA VAL A 183 5.91 0.42 6.21
C VAL A 183 4.44 0.77 6.16
N VAL A 184 4.02 1.64 7.07
CA VAL A 184 2.66 2.19 7.12
C VAL A 184 2.69 3.57 6.48
N ARG A 185 1.92 3.74 5.41
CA ARG A 185 1.76 5.02 4.72
C ARG A 185 0.43 5.66 5.06
N PHE A 186 0.38 6.98 5.06
CA PHE A 186 -0.84 7.77 5.32
C PHE A 186 -1.23 8.62 4.09
N PRO A 187 -1.73 8.00 3.00
CA PRO A 187 -2.10 8.73 1.78
C PRO A 187 -3.09 9.88 2.01
N GLU A 188 -4.00 9.73 2.96
CA GLU A 188 -5.00 10.72 3.36
C GLU A 188 -4.41 11.99 4.00
N LEU A 189 -3.15 11.93 4.42
CA LEU A 189 -2.39 13.07 4.96
C LEU A 189 -1.37 13.64 3.97
N ALA A 190 -1.32 13.13 2.74
CA ALA A 190 -0.33 13.50 1.75
C ALA A 190 -0.55 14.91 1.18
N ARG A 191 0.55 15.59 0.87
CA ARG A 191 0.59 16.82 0.04
C ARG A 191 1.62 16.64 -1.07
N GLY A 192 1.43 15.59 -1.87
CA GLY A 192 2.43 15.09 -2.83
C GLY A 192 2.91 13.70 -2.43
N THR A 193 3.92 13.61 -1.58
CA THR A 193 4.40 12.33 -1.05
C THR A 193 3.68 11.97 0.24
N ALA A 194 3.15 10.74 0.32
CA ALA A 194 2.50 10.23 1.53
C ALA A 194 3.52 10.11 2.68
N PRO A 195 3.19 10.62 3.89
CA PRO A 195 3.97 10.34 5.10
C PRO A 195 4.05 8.83 5.36
N ALA A 196 5.19 8.36 5.85
CA ALA A 196 5.38 6.95 6.17
C ALA A 196 6.22 6.70 7.43
N VAL A 197 5.88 5.63 8.15
CA VAL A 197 6.67 5.12 9.28
C VAL A 197 6.87 3.61 9.13
N ALA A 198 8.08 3.13 9.45
CA ALA A 198 8.38 1.70 9.47
C ALA A 198 8.16 1.12 10.86
N LEU A 199 7.60 -0.08 10.92
CA LEU A 199 7.44 -0.91 12.11
C LEU A 199 8.29 -2.17 11.95
N LEU A 200 8.96 -2.59 13.03
CA LEU A 200 9.76 -3.80 13.03
C LEU A 200 9.01 -4.94 13.70
N PHE A 201 8.95 -6.08 13.01
CA PHE A 201 8.38 -7.32 13.52
C PHE A 201 9.40 -8.45 13.39
N GLY A 202 9.48 -9.31 14.40
CA GLY A 202 10.46 -10.40 14.45
C GLY A 202 10.22 -11.33 15.64
N GLY A 203 11.05 -12.37 15.75
CA GLY A 203 10.89 -13.44 16.73
C GLY A 203 9.62 -14.26 16.52
N GLU A 204 9.37 -15.20 17.44
CA GLU A 204 8.28 -16.17 17.32
C GLU A 204 6.93 -15.49 17.08
N GLY A 205 6.28 -15.84 15.97
CA GLY A 205 4.98 -15.32 15.57
C GLY A 205 5.01 -13.90 14.98
N TRP A 206 6.18 -13.37 14.62
CA TRP A 206 6.35 -12.03 14.06
C TRP A 206 5.74 -10.95 14.95
N ALA A 207 6.08 -10.94 16.24
CA ALA A 207 5.64 -9.91 17.16
C ALA A 207 6.38 -8.59 16.94
N ARG A 208 5.82 -7.46 17.41
CA ARG A 208 6.53 -6.17 17.38
C ARG A 208 7.85 -6.28 18.13
N VAL A 209 8.92 -5.84 17.49
CA VAL A 209 10.23 -5.78 18.12
C VAL A 209 10.22 -4.68 19.17
N GLY A 210 10.25 -5.10 20.44
CA GLY A 210 10.21 -4.22 21.60
C GLY A 210 11.51 -3.41 21.78
N PRO A 211 12.07 -3.32 23.00
CA PRO A 211 13.21 -2.42 23.27
C PRO A 211 14.45 -2.58 22.37
N ALA A 212 14.65 -3.73 21.74
CA ALA A 212 15.75 -3.97 20.80
C ALA A 212 15.72 -3.06 19.56
N SER A 213 14.53 -2.60 19.13
CA SER A 213 14.36 -1.68 17.99
C SER A 213 14.70 -0.21 18.32
N ALA A 214 15.05 0.10 19.58
CA ALA A 214 15.23 1.49 20.00
C ALA A 214 16.37 2.22 19.26
N ALA A 215 17.42 1.50 18.83
CA ALA A 215 18.50 2.09 18.05
C ALA A 215 18.02 2.54 16.67
N PHE A 216 17.32 1.64 15.96
CA PHE A 216 16.70 1.92 14.66
C PHE A 216 15.80 3.17 14.72
N TYR A 217 14.89 3.23 15.69
CA TYR A 217 13.98 4.38 15.78
C TYR A 217 14.65 5.70 16.16
N ARG A 218 15.78 5.67 16.88
CA ARG A 218 16.57 6.89 17.12
C ARG A 218 17.26 7.38 15.84
N ASP A 219 17.73 6.47 15.01
CA ASP A 219 18.38 6.83 13.75
C ASP A 219 17.34 7.34 12.72
N GLU A 220 16.17 6.70 12.65
CA GLU A 220 15.01 7.16 11.87
C GLU A 220 14.56 8.57 12.27
N GLU A 221 14.54 8.88 13.57
CA GLU A 221 14.19 10.21 14.08
C GLU A 221 15.26 11.24 13.69
N ARG A 222 16.53 10.89 13.88
CA ARG A 222 17.66 11.77 13.55
C ARG A 222 17.65 12.13 12.07
N GLY A 223 17.44 11.15 11.19
CA GLY A 223 17.33 11.36 9.75
C GLY A 223 16.19 12.31 9.38
N ARG A 224 14.99 12.10 9.94
CA ARG A 224 13.83 12.97 9.68
C ARG A 224 14.00 14.38 10.22
N ARG A 225 14.62 14.56 11.39
CA ARG A 225 14.95 15.88 11.93
C ARG A 225 15.96 16.62 11.05
N ALA A 226 16.99 15.94 10.57
CA ALA A 226 17.95 16.54 9.63
C ALA A 226 17.27 16.98 8.33
N ALA A 227 16.46 16.09 7.73
CA ALA A 227 15.68 16.40 6.53
C ALA A 227 14.67 17.55 6.75
N LEU A 228 14.12 17.66 7.96
CA LEU A 228 13.19 18.76 8.31
C LEU A 228 13.91 20.10 8.32
N GLU A 229 15.11 20.16 8.88
CA GLU A 229 15.91 21.39 8.85
C GLU A 229 16.29 21.80 7.43
N GLU A 230 16.65 20.84 6.58
CA GLU A 230 16.90 21.08 5.15
C GLU A 230 15.64 21.61 4.44
N ALA A 231 14.48 20.97 4.66
CA ALA A 231 13.21 21.39 4.07
C ALA A 231 12.81 22.81 4.50
N ARG A 232 13.03 23.17 5.77
CA ARG A 232 12.79 24.52 6.30
C ARG A 232 13.67 25.56 5.62
N GLN A 233 14.96 25.28 5.51
CA GLN A 233 15.92 26.18 4.86
C GLN A 233 15.60 26.36 3.37
N GLY A 234 15.09 25.31 2.72
CA GLY A 234 14.65 25.35 1.32
C GLY A 234 13.26 25.95 1.10
N GLY A 235 12.48 26.20 2.16
CA GLY A 235 11.08 26.65 2.04
C GLY A 235 10.13 25.59 1.49
N ASP A 236 10.48 24.30 1.60
CA ASP A 236 9.67 23.19 1.12
C ASP A 236 8.57 22.82 2.15
N HIS A 237 7.45 23.53 2.07
CA HIS A 237 6.33 23.35 3.00
C HIS A 237 5.66 21.97 2.89
N ASP A 238 5.74 21.31 1.74
CA ASP A 238 5.13 19.98 1.54
C ASP A 238 6.02 18.91 2.20
N ALA A 239 7.34 19.02 2.08
CA ALA A 239 8.28 18.18 2.82
C ALA A 239 8.20 18.42 4.33
N VAL A 240 8.08 19.68 4.79
CA VAL A 240 7.87 20.00 6.21
C VAL A 240 6.60 19.33 6.74
N HIS A 241 5.49 19.44 6.01
CA HIS A 241 4.22 18.80 6.39
C HIS A 241 4.35 17.29 6.50
N ARG A 242 4.95 16.65 5.49
CA ARG A 242 5.20 15.20 5.52
C ARG A 242 6.03 14.80 6.74
N LEU A 243 7.17 15.47 6.96
CA LEU A 243 8.09 15.16 8.06
C LEU A 243 7.47 15.43 9.44
N ALA A 244 6.57 16.41 9.56
CA ALA A 244 5.81 16.65 10.78
C ALA A 244 4.93 15.44 11.16
N VAL A 245 4.20 14.90 10.18
CA VAL A 245 3.38 13.69 10.38
C VAL A 245 4.27 12.50 10.72
N GLU A 246 5.36 12.28 9.98
CA GLU A 246 6.25 11.14 10.22
C GLU A 246 6.93 11.19 11.60
N LEU A 247 7.36 12.37 12.06
CA LEU A 247 7.94 12.55 13.39
C LEU A 247 6.92 12.28 14.50
N ALA A 248 5.66 12.69 14.31
CA ALA A 248 4.58 12.38 15.24
C ALA A 248 4.27 10.87 15.25
N ALA A 249 4.24 10.22 14.08
CA ALA A 249 4.03 8.78 13.95
C ALA A 249 5.15 8.01 14.65
N LEU A 250 6.41 8.44 14.44
CA LEU A 250 7.57 7.84 15.08
C LEU A 250 7.58 8.02 16.60
N ALA A 251 7.10 9.16 17.10
CA ALA A 251 6.89 9.36 18.53
C ALA A 251 5.87 8.35 19.09
N TRP A 252 4.76 8.13 18.39
CA TRP A 252 3.77 7.11 18.76
C TRP A 252 4.35 5.70 18.75
N VAL A 253 5.10 5.32 17.71
CA VAL A 253 5.75 4.00 17.60
C VAL A 253 6.65 3.71 18.81
N ARG A 254 7.27 4.76 19.35
CA ARG A 254 8.14 4.69 20.54
C ARG A 254 7.38 4.75 21.87
N GLY A 255 6.05 4.78 21.83
CA GLY A 255 5.19 4.81 23.01
C GLY A 255 5.04 6.18 23.67
N ALA A 256 5.31 7.27 22.95
CA ALA A 256 5.04 8.61 23.44
C ALA A 256 3.52 8.84 23.59
N ASP A 257 3.10 9.63 24.57
CA ASP A 257 1.70 10.03 24.74
C ASP A 257 1.24 11.02 23.64
N GLY A 258 -0.06 11.31 23.61
CA GLY A 258 -0.65 12.18 22.59
C GLY A 258 -0.08 13.61 22.61
N ASP A 259 0.24 14.14 23.79
CA ASP A 259 0.81 15.49 23.93
C ASP A 259 2.22 15.55 23.35
N ALA A 260 3.05 14.54 23.61
CA ALA A 260 4.39 14.43 23.04
C ALA A 260 4.36 14.24 21.51
N GLN A 261 3.40 13.48 20.99
CA GLN A 261 3.19 13.34 19.54
C GLN A 261 2.78 14.67 18.89
N LEU A 262 1.83 15.39 19.49
CA LEU A 262 1.41 16.71 19.01
C LEU A 262 2.54 17.73 19.11
N ALA A 263 3.36 17.69 20.17
CA ALA A 263 4.52 18.55 20.30
C ALA A 263 5.57 18.27 19.21
N ALA A 264 5.79 17.01 18.83
CA ALA A 264 6.65 16.65 17.71
C ALA A 264 6.10 17.19 16.38
N PHE A 265 4.79 17.06 16.16
CA PHE A 265 4.11 17.60 14.98
C PHE A 265 4.19 19.14 14.91
N ASP A 266 3.72 19.84 15.94
CA ASP A 266 3.66 21.31 15.98
C ASP A 266 5.07 21.92 15.96
N GLY A 267 6.03 21.25 16.61
CA GLY A 267 7.43 21.63 16.61
C GLY A 267 8.04 21.69 15.21
N ALA A 268 7.53 20.94 14.24
CA ALA A 268 7.99 20.95 12.85
C ALA A 268 7.57 22.22 12.08
N PHE A 269 6.56 22.94 12.54
CA PHE A 269 6.10 24.19 11.92
C PHE A 269 6.57 25.46 12.64
N ALA A 270 7.30 25.32 13.76
CA ALA A 270 7.75 26.45 14.56
C ALA A 270 8.51 27.49 13.71
N GLY A 271 8.05 28.75 13.75
CA GLY A 271 8.67 29.88 13.04
C GLY A 271 8.38 29.97 11.54
N LEU A 272 7.51 29.09 10.99
CA LEU A 272 7.11 29.15 9.58
C LEU A 272 5.81 29.94 9.40
N GLU A 273 5.78 30.79 8.37
CA GLU A 273 4.55 31.41 7.89
C GLU A 273 3.93 30.50 6.81
N LEU A 274 2.74 29.98 7.09
CA LEU A 274 2.04 29.07 6.19
C LEU A 274 1.00 29.82 5.36
N ALA A 275 0.97 29.52 4.06
CA ALA A 275 -0.13 29.92 3.19
C ALA A 275 -1.45 29.27 3.67
N PRO A 276 -2.63 29.85 3.38
CA PRO A 276 -3.92 29.34 3.88
C PRO A 276 -4.16 27.84 3.59
N GLY A 277 -3.81 27.37 2.39
CA GLY A 277 -3.95 25.94 2.05
C GLY A 277 -3.03 25.02 2.85
N ALA A 278 -1.80 25.47 3.16
CA ALA A 278 -0.87 24.73 4.01
C ALA A 278 -1.33 24.73 5.47
N GLN A 279 -1.93 25.82 5.95
CA GLN A 279 -2.51 25.91 7.29
C GLN A 279 -3.69 24.95 7.46
N LEU A 280 -4.61 24.88 6.48
CA LEU A 280 -5.73 23.94 6.52
C LEU A 280 -5.24 22.48 6.54
N ALA A 281 -4.27 22.13 5.69
CA ALA A 281 -3.73 20.78 5.67
C ALA A 281 -2.99 20.42 6.97
N ARG A 282 -2.25 21.38 7.55
CA ARG A 282 -1.65 21.22 8.88
C ARG A 282 -2.72 20.96 9.95
N GLU A 283 -3.81 21.71 9.96
CA GLU A 283 -4.91 21.52 10.93
C GLU A 283 -5.57 20.16 10.79
N HIS A 284 -5.82 19.71 9.55
CA HIS A 284 -6.35 18.38 9.27
C HIS A 284 -5.42 17.27 9.81
N ALA A 285 -4.13 17.33 9.50
CA ALA A 285 -3.16 16.35 9.98
C ALA A 285 -2.97 16.42 11.51
N ARG A 286 -2.98 17.62 12.10
CA ARG A 286 -2.92 17.79 13.56
C ARG A 286 -4.13 17.14 14.25
N ALA A 287 -5.33 17.33 13.68
CA ALA A 287 -6.55 16.72 14.19
C ALA A 287 -6.50 15.19 14.08
N PHE A 288 -5.90 14.66 13.01
CA PHE A 288 -5.63 13.23 12.88
C PHE A 288 -4.72 12.72 14.01
N VAL A 289 -3.56 13.35 14.21
CA VAL A 289 -2.63 12.98 15.31
C VAL A 289 -3.32 13.06 16.68
N ALA A 290 -4.15 14.09 16.92
CA ALA A 290 -4.85 14.29 18.18
C ALA A 290 -5.90 13.20 18.48
N ARG A 291 -6.59 12.67 17.45
CA ARG A 291 -7.51 11.53 17.61
C ARG A 291 -6.76 10.22 17.90
N GLY A 292 -5.47 10.20 17.59
CA GLY A 292 -4.62 9.02 17.62
C GLY A 292 -4.58 8.33 16.27
N TRP A 293 -3.61 7.44 16.11
CA TRP A 293 -3.30 6.76 14.84
C TRP A 293 -4.27 5.64 14.49
N ARG A 294 -5.37 5.49 15.24
CA ARG A 294 -6.38 4.46 15.02
C ARG A 294 -7.55 5.01 14.20
N ASP A 295 -7.96 4.25 13.20
CA ASP A 295 -9.11 4.50 12.32
C ASP A 295 -9.12 5.88 11.64
N ALA A 296 -8.26 6.05 10.63
CA ALA A 296 -8.54 7.01 9.57
C ALA A 296 -9.69 6.46 8.72
N VAL A 297 -10.91 6.97 8.89
CA VAL A 297 -11.89 6.85 7.81
C VAL A 297 -11.38 7.77 6.70
N PRO A 298 -11.12 7.27 5.47
CA PRO A 298 -10.70 8.13 4.37
C PRO A 298 -11.76 9.23 4.16
N MET A 299 -11.35 10.51 4.17
CA MET A 299 -12.26 11.58 3.71
C MET A 299 -12.55 11.34 2.23
N ARG A 300 -13.83 11.31 1.87
CA ARG A 300 -14.21 11.36 0.45
C ARG A 300 -13.92 12.77 -0.06
N GLU A 301 -13.49 12.91 -1.31
CA GLU A 301 -13.28 14.22 -1.96
C GLU A 301 -14.53 15.13 -1.86
N GLU A 302 -15.71 14.54 -1.71
CA GLU A 302 -17.00 15.20 -1.52
C GLU A 302 -17.04 16.01 -0.20
N ASP A 303 -16.39 15.53 0.88
CA ASP A 303 -16.36 16.18 2.19
C ASP A 303 -15.38 17.37 2.23
N ALA A 304 -14.38 17.38 1.34
CA ALA A 304 -13.42 18.48 1.22
C ALA A 304 -14.00 19.70 0.48
N ALA A 305 -15.04 19.49 -0.34
CA ALA A 305 -15.68 20.56 -1.11
C ALA A 305 -16.76 21.33 -0.32
N GLU A 306 -17.38 20.72 0.69
CA GLU A 306 -18.44 21.36 1.51
C GLU A 306 -17.92 22.28 2.62
N GLY A 307 -16.61 22.26 2.91
CA GLY A 307 -15.99 23.10 3.96
C GLY A 307 -15.68 24.54 3.55
N ALA A 308 -15.91 24.95 2.30
CA ALA A 308 -15.74 26.34 1.90
C ALA A 308 -16.96 27.16 2.37
N PRO A 309 -16.80 28.21 3.21
CA PRO A 309 -17.92 29.06 3.55
C PRO A 309 -18.46 29.67 2.26
N ALA A 310 -19.70 29.36 1.93
CA ALA A 310 -20.42 29.99 0.84
C ALA A 310 -20.41 31.51 1.07
N GLY A 311 -19.51 32.20 0.36
CA GLY A 311 -19.47 33.65 0.31
C GLY A 311 -20.83 34.14 -0.16
N ASN A 312 -21.56 34.79 0.73
CA ASN A 312 -22.86 35.37 0.48
C ASN A 312 -22.71 36.46 -0.60
N PRO A 313 -23.24 36.30 -1.83
CA PRO A 313 -23.22 37.39 -2.79
C PRO A 313 -24.26 38.42 -2.35
N ALA A 314 -23.79 39.58 -1.93
CA ALA A 314 -24.61 40.76 -1.71
C ALA A 314 -25.45 41.05 -2.96
N GLY A 315 -26.77 40.92 -2.83
CA GLY A 315 -27.72 41.47 -3.79
C GLY A 315 -27.90 42.97 -3.54
N PRO A 316 -27.95 43.82 -4.59
CA PRO A 316 -28.32 45.21 -4.44
C PRO A 316 -29.86 45.37 -4.41
N ASP A 317 -30.29 46.44 -3.76
CA ASP A 317 -31.61 47.06 -3.79
C ASP A 317 -32.75 46.47 -2.93
N ALA A 318 -33.01 47.12 -1.79
CA ALA A 318 -34.35 47.40 -1.28
C ALA A 318 -34.34 48.59 -0.30
N VAL A 319 -34.49 49.78 -0.88
CA VAL A 319 -35.41 50.88 -0.53
C VAL A 319 -35.84 51.08 0.94
N VAL A 320 -35.54 52.31 1.35
CA VAL A 320 -36.04 53.16 2.46
C VAL A 320 -37.56 53.11 2.71
N GLU A 321 -37.95 53.01 3.98
CA GLU A 321 -39.04 53.74 4.70
C GLU A 321 -39.13 53.09 6.10
N GLY A 322 -39.31 53.75 7.24
CA GLY A 322 -39.73 55.09 7.60
C GLY A 322 -40.48 54.99 8.93
N ALA A 323 -40.10 55.83 9.91
CA ALA A 323 -40.85 56.22 11.10
C ALA A 323 -41.05 55.22 12.27
N GLY A 324 -40.83 55.73 13.49
CA GLY A 324 -41.52 55.21 14.68
C GLY A 324 -40.80 55.36 16.02
N ALA A 325 -40.87 56.57 16.58
CA ALA A 325 -40.53 56.95 17.95
C ALA A 325 -40.89 55.92 19.05
N GLY A 326 -40.09 55.86 20.13
CA GLY A 326 -40.49 55.15 21.35
C GLY A 326 -39.45 55.07 22.48
N VAL A 327 -39.15 56.20 23.13
CA VAL A 327 -39.13 56.40 24.60
C VAL A 327 -38.44 55.34 25.51
N LEU A 328 -37.31 55.73 26.14
CA LEU A 328 -36.73 55.23 27.42
C LEU A 328 -37.73 55.40 28.60
N PRO A 329 -37.61 54.81 29.84
CA PRO A 329 -36.37 54.40 30.52
C PRO A 329 -36.45 53.21 31.56
N ARG A 330 -35.27 52.89 32.13
CA ARG A 330 -34.93 52.46 33.51
C ARG A 330 -35.96 51.78 34.43
N SER A 331 -35.52 50.67 35.03
CA SER A 331 -35.44 50.32 36.49
C SER A 331 -35.26 48.79 36.56
N GLY A 332 -34.60 48.12 37.51
CA GLY A 332 -34.10 48.39 38.85
C GLY A 332 -34.03 47.03 39.56
N GLU A 333 -32.95 46.80 40.32
CA GLU A 333 -32.80 45.96 41.53
C GLU A 333 -33.52 44.60 41.72
N ALA A 334 -32.75 43.58 42.13
CA ALA A 334 -32.91 42.77 43.36
C ALA A 334 -31.90 41.60 43.31
N GLU A 335 -30.82 41.58 44.10
CA GLU A 335 -30.71 41.01 45.46
C GLU A 335 -31.18 39.55 45.62
N GLY A 336 -30.25 38.70 46.08
CA GLY A 336 -30.51 37.73 47.14
C GLY A 336 -30.47 36.24 46.80
N ARG A 337 -29.28 35.62 46.86
CA ARG A 337 -28.84 34.62 47.88
C ARG A 337 -27.66 33.79 47.37
#